data_AF-A0A1C5F4G7-F1
#
_entry.id   AF-A0A1C5F4G7-F1
#
_cell.length_a   1.000
_cell.length_b   1.000
_cell.length_c   1.000
_cell.angle_alpha   90.00
_cell.angle_beta   90.00
_cell.angle_gamma   90.00
#
_symmetry.space_group_name_H-M   'P 1'
#
loop_
_entity.id
_entity.type
_entity.pdbx_description
1 polymer ?
#
loop_
_entity_poly.entity_id
_entity_poly.type
_entity_poly.pdbx_seq_one_letter_code
_entity_poly.pdbx_strand_id
1 'polypeptide(L)' 'MLKKLAVMGAAVALGWGVGSAPANAAEMSYRHLESWADAGECLDYRADYGPYTTDCNQGAYQTWLMAT' A
#
# COMPACT_ATOMS: atom_id res chain seq x y z
N MET A 1 -16.96 -6.19 -53.08
CA MET A 1 -17.40 -5.53 -51.83
C MET A 1 -16.91 -6.24 -50.55
N LEU A 2 -15.90 -7.12 -50.63
CA LEU A 2 -15.44 -7.95 -49.51
C LEU A 2 -14.35 -7.30 -48.63
N LYS A 3 -13.65 -6.27 -49.13
CA LYS A 3 -12.58 -5.58 -48.40
C LYS A 3 -13.07 -4.65 -47.27
N LYS A 4 -14.34 -4.23 -47.30
CA LYS A 4 -14.92 -3.33 -46.28
C LYS A 4 -15.34 -4.04 -45.00
N LEU A 5 -15.53 -5.37 -45.03
CA LEU A 5 -15.89 -6.16 -43.84
C LEU A 5 -14.69 -6.48 -42.93
N ALA A 6 -13.47 -6.52 -43.48
CA ALA A 6 -12.27 -6.83 -42.68
C ALA A 6 -11.89 -5.71 -41.69
N VAL A 7 -12.27 -4.46 -41.97
CA VAL A 7 -11.91 -3.29 -41.15
C VAL A 7 -12.76 -3.18 -39.88
N MET A 8 -13.98 -3.74 -39.88
CA MET A 8 -14.87 -3.74 -38.70
C MET A 8 -14.51 -4.81 -37.66
N GLY A 9 -13.77 -5.87 -38.03
CA GLY A 9 -13.39 -6.95 -37.11
C GLY A 9 -12.20 -6.62 -36.20
N ALA A 10 -11.32 -5.71 -36.63
CA ALA A 10 -10.10 -5.38 -35.89
C ALA A 10 -10.33 -4.45 -34.69
N ALA A 11 -11.40 -3.63 -34.71
CA ALA A 11 -11.68 -2.69 -33.63
C ALA A 11 -12.25 -3.35 -32.36
N VAL A 12 -12.88 -4.52 -32.49
CA VAL A 12 -13.47 -5.25 -31.34
C VAL A 12 -12.40 -6.00 -30.55
N ALA A 13 -11.32 -6.44 -31.19
CA ALA A 13 -10.24 -7.21 -30.54
C ALA A 13 -9.38 -6.37 -29.57
N LEU A 14 -9.31 -5.04 -29.77
CA LEU A 14 -8.53 -4.14 -28.90
C LEU A 14 -9.26 -3.76 -27.60
N GLY A 15 -10.58 -3.93 -27.53
CA GLY A 15 -11.38 -3.53 -26.36
C GLY A 15 -11.37 -4.54 -25.20
N TRP A 16 -11.02 -5.80 -25.46
CA TRP A 16 -11.14 -6.90 -24.49
C TRP A 16 -9.81 -7.29 -23.83
N GLY A 17 -8.68 -6.80 -24.35
CA GLY A 17 -7.34 -7.13 -23.86
C GLY A 17 -6.89 -6.34 -22.64
N VAL A 18 -7.62 -5.30 -22.23
CA VAL A 18 -7.35 -4.58 -20.98
C VAL A 18 -8.06 -5.32 -19.84
N GLY A 19 -7.56 -6.51 -19.50
CA GLY A 19 -7.86 -7.09 -18.21
C GLY A 19 -7.41 -6.09 -17.16
N SER A 20 -8.32 -5.64 -16.29
CA SER A 20 -7.93 -4.87 -15.12
C SER A 20 -6.89 -5.70 -14.36
N ALA A 21 -5.69 -5.15 -14.16
CA ALA A 21 -4.77 -5.76 -13.21
C ALA A 21 -5.54 -5.99 -11.89
N PRO A 22 -5.39 -7.14 -11.23
CA PRO A 22 -6.02 -7.32 -9.93
C PRO A 22 -5.54 -6.19 -9.02
N ALA A 23 -6.49 -5.43 -8.46
CA ALA A 23 -6.18 -4.48 -7.42
C ALA A 23 -5.85 -5.29 -6.16
N ASN A 24 -4.56 -5.48 -5.89
CA ASN A 24 -4.11 -6.00 -4.60
C ASN A 24 -4.13 -4.83 -3.63
N ALA A 25 -5.19 -4.73 -2.82
CA ALA A 25 -5.15 -3.85 -1.66
C ALA A 25 -4.21 -4.49 -0.64
N ALA A 26 -3.16 -3.77 -0.25
CA ALA A 26 -2.37 -4.18 0.90
C ALA A 26 -3.29 -4.18 2.13
N GLU A 27 -3.21 -5.22 2.94
CA GLU A 27 -3.88 -5.22 4.24
C GLU A 27 -3.19 -4.15 5.09
N MET A 28 -3.98 -3.27 5.70
CA MET A 28 -3.46 -2.20 6.54
C MET A 28 -3.79 -2.51 8.00
N SER A 29 -2.79 -2.48 8.87
CA SER A 29 -2.98 -2.73 10.30
C SER A 29 -2.27 -1.68 11.15
N TYR A 30 -2.86 -1.35 12.30
CA TYR A 30 -2.23 -0.51 13.31
C TYR A 30 -1.28 -1.34 14.16
N ARG A 31 -0.03 -0.88 14.28
CA ARG A 31 1.05 -1.61 14.96
C ARG A 31 1.90 -0.68 15.80
N HIS A 32 2.49 -1.25 16.85
CA HIS A 32 3.61 -0.68 17.58
C HIS A 32 4.90 -1.30 17.02
N LEU A 33 5.88 -0.46 16.73
CA LEU A 33 7.15 -0.85 16.13
C LEU A 33 8.24 -0.87 17.20
N GLU A 34 8.57 -2.06 17.70
CA GLU A 34 9.61 -2.23 18.71
C GLU A 34 11.02 -2.25 18.09
N SER A 35 11.97 -1.59 18.74
CA SER A 35 13.39 -1.62 18.37
C SER A 35 13.95 -3.01 18.60
N TRP A 36 14.66 -3.53 17.59
CA TRP A 36 15.42 -4.77 17.75
C TRP A 36 16.70 -4.56 18.58
N ALA A 37 17.33 -3.39 18.46
CA ALA A 37 18.59 -3.09 19.16
C ALA A 37 18.36 -2.82 20.65
N ASP A 38 17.22 -2.22 20.98
CA ASP A 38 16.87 -1.75 22.32
C ASP A 38 15.49 -2.30 22.69
N ALA A 39 15.47 -3.57 23.10
CA ALA A 39 14.23 -4.25 23.44
C ALA A 39 13.46 -3.47 24.53
N GLY A 40 12.18 -3.18 24.25
CA GLY A 40 11.33 -2.36 25.13
C GLY A 40 11.17 -0.90 24.69
N GLU A 41 11.93 -0.46 23.68
CA GLU A 41 11.68 0.83 23.03
C GLU A 41 10.80 0.71 21.78
N CYS A 42 9.89 1.66 21.59
CA CYS A 42 8.97 1.76 20.46
C CYS A 42 9.25 3.00 19.61
N LEU A 43 9.00 2.93 18.30
CA LEU A 43 8.99 4.11 17.42
C LEU A 43 7.86 5.06 17.85
N ASP A 44 8.23 6.28 18.21
CA ASP A 44 7.38 7.35 18.69
C ASP A 44 7.54 8.59 17.78
N TYR A 45 6.59 9.51 17.83
CA TYR A 45 6.63 10.75 17.08
C TYR A 45 6.26 11.95 17.95
N ARG A 46 7.04 13.01 17.78
CA ARG A 46 6.75 14.33 18.35
C ARG A 46 6.94 15.42 17.30
N ALA A 47 6.03 16.39 17.31
CA ALA A 47 5.97 17.42 16.27
C ALA A 47 7.23 18.32 16.20
N ASP A 48 7.95 18.46 17.31
CA ASP A 48 9.12 19.32 17.48
C ASP A 48 10.47 18.64 17.21
N TYR A 49 10.50 17.31 17.07
CA TYR A 49 11.74 16.51 16.90
C TYR A 49 11.68 15.53 15.73
N GLY A 50 10.48 15.05 15.36
CA GLY A 50 10.29 13.97 14.39
C GLY A 50 10.22 12.58 15.04
N PRO A 51 10.42 11.51 14.25
CA PRO A 51 10.41 10.12 14.73
C PRO A 51 11.64 9.80 15.59
N TYR A 52 11.45 9.04 16.66
CA TYR A 52 12.50 8.62 17.60
C TYR A 52 12.09 7.33 18.32
N THR A 53 13.00 6.71 19.08
CA THR A 53 12.67 5.57 19.96
C THR A 53 12.59 6.03 21.41
N THR A 54 11.67 5.43 22.17
CA THR A 54 11.51 5.64 23.62
C THR A 54 10.75 4.48 24.24
N ASP A 55 10.63 4.42 25.57
CA ASP A 55 9.88 3.37 26.26
C ASP A 55 8.49 3.14 25.64
N CYS A 56 8.17 1.87 25.39
CA CYS A 56 6.86 1.50 24.86
C CYS A 56 5.74 1.85 25.86
N ASN A 57 4.86 2.76 25.48
CA ASN A 57 3.71 3.21 26.27
C ASN A 57 2.34 2.88 25.62
N GLN A 58 2.35 2.28 24.42
CA GLN A 58 1.15 1.90 23.65
C GLN A 58 0.22 3.08 23.31
N GLY A 59 0.76 4.30 23.34
CA GLY A 59 0.02 5.52 23.04
C GLY A 59 -0.16 5.76 21.54
N ALA A 60 -1.03 6.72 21.21
CA ALA A 60 -1.33 7.06 19.82
C ALA A 60 -0.10 7.52 19.02
N TYR A 61 0.87 8.16 19.67
CA TYR A 61 2.13 8.59 19.04
C TYR A 61 3.08 7.43 18.72
N GLN A 62 2.81 6.23 19.26
CA GLN A 62 3.53 5.00 18.97
C GLN A 62 2.72 4.04 18.06
N THR A 63 1.54 4.47 17.61
CA THR A 63 0.64 3.67 16.78
C THR A 63 0.78 4.04 15.32
N TRP A 64 1.26 3.10 14.50
CA TRP A 64 1.55 3.33 13.08
C TRP A 64 0.64 2.49 12.19
N LEU A 65 0.06 3.11 11.17
CA LEU A 65 -0.69 2.40 10.13
C LEU A 65 0.30 1.84 9.12
N MET A 66 0.39 0.51 9.04
CA MET A 66 1.35 -0.18 8.19
C MET A 66 0.66 -1.10 7.19
N ALA A 67 1.17 -1.13 5.97
CA ALA A 67 0.86 -2.18 5.01
C ALA A 67 1.56 -3.47 5.46
N THR A 68 0.82 -4.58 5.46
CA THR A 68 1.35 -5.93 5.71
C THR A 68 1.38 -6.75 4.43
#